data_AF-A0A6J4MX64-F1
#
_entry.id   AF-A0A6J4MX64-F1
#
_cell.length_a   1.000
_cell.length_b   1.000
_cell.length_c   1.000
_cell.angle_alpha   90.00
_cell.angle_beta   90.00
_cell.angle_gamma   90.00
#
_symmetry.space_group_name_H-M   'P 1'
#
loop_
_entity.id
_entity.type
_entity.pdbx_description
1 polymer ?
#
loop_
_entity_poly.entity_id
_entity_poly.type
_entity_poly.pdbx_seq_one_letter_code
_entity_poly.pdbx_strand_id
1 'polypeptide(L)'
;MPTTPSASGSTSGTTAGSRTARFNIGQVLDQLRPDFPGVTISKIRFLENEGLVKPERTPAGYRKFSGQDVERLRYILRMQRDHYLPHKVIREHLDAIDRGLEPPALDPVVPTVPRVALSADGMPAPESFQRTGEVRLSR
;
A
#
# COMPACT_ATOMS: atom_id res chain seq x y z
N MET A 1 -16.29 -51.60 -8.70
CA MET A 1 -15.46 -50.40 -8.92
C MET A 1 -15.45 -49.61 -7.62
N PRO A 2 -14.33 -49.58 -6.87
CA PRO A 2 -14.22 -48.81 -5.64
C PRO A 2 -14.17 -47.31 -5.93
N THR A 3 -14.75 -46.56 -5.01
CA THR A 3 -14.83 -45.10 -4.91
C THR A 3 -13.48 -44.47 -4.57
N THR A 4 -13.19 -43.33 -5.17
CA THR A 4 -12.17 -42.37 -4.70
C THR A 4 -12.83 -41.01 -4.50
N PRO A 5 -12.95 -40.52 -3.26
CA PRO A 5 -12.90 -39.09 -2.99
C PRO A 5 -11.46 -38.72 -2.63
N SER A 6 -10.83 -37.94 -3.52
CA SER A 6 -9.50 -37.37 -3.30
C SER A 6 -9.55 -36.37 -2.15
N ALA A 7 -8.58 -36.53 -1.26
CA ALA A 7 -8.36 -35.77 -0.04
C ALA A 7 -7.81 -34.36 -0.30
N SER A 8 -7.64 -33.66 0.83
CA SER A 8 -6.76 -32.51 1.06
C SER A 8 -7.40 -31.16 0.71
N GLY A 9 -7.53 -30.21 1.61
CA GLY A 9 -6.88 -30.00 2.89
C GLY A 9 -7.06 -28.52 3.19
N SER A 10 -7.96 -28.19 4.12
CA SER A 10 -8.25 -26.82 4.52
C SER A 10 -7.02 -26.21 5.19
N THR A 11 -6.27 -25.38 4.47
CA THR A 11 -5.27 -24.51 5.08
C THR A 11 -5.98 -23.35 5.76
N SER A 12 -6.42 -23.59 6.99
CA SER A 12 -6.75 -22.53 7.93
C SER A 12 -5.47 -21.75 8.20
N GLY A 13 -5.30 -20.64 7.48
CA GLY A 13 -4.32 -19.60 7.81
C GLY A 13 -4.75 -18.93 9.11
N THR A 14 -4.50 -19.58 10.24
CA THR A 14 -4.57 -18.95 11.55
C THR A 14 -3.32 -18.11 11.71
N THR A 15 -3.39 -16.85 11.28
CA THR A 15 -2.40 -15.84 11.71
C THR A 15 -2.56 -15.69 13.21
N ALA A 16 -1.71 -16.41 13.94
CA ALA A 16 -1.57 -16.29 15.38
C ALA A 16 -1.35 -14.81 15.69
N GLY A 17 -2.35 -14.19 16.31
CA GLY A 17 -2.22 -12.88 16.93
C GLY A 17 -1.11 -12.97 17.96
N SER A 18 0.10 -12.58 17.56
CA SER A 18 1.19 -12.29 18.48
C SER A 18 0.61 -11.45 19.62
N ARG A 19 1.09 -11.65 20.85
CA ARG A 19 0.68 -10.88 22.05
C ARG A 19 1.09 -9.41 21.86
N THR A 20 0.33 -8.74 21.02
CA THR A 20 0.76 -7.60 20.22
C THR A 20 0.84 -6.40 21.12
N ALA A 21 2.06 -5.90 21.34
CA ALA A 21 2.25 -4.59 21.94
C ALA A 21 1.42 -3.57 21.14
N ARG A 22 0.48 -2.91 21.84
CA ARG A 22 -0.44 -1.93 21.26
C ARG A 22 0.07 -0.52 21.50
N PHE A 23 0.51 0.13 20.44
CA PHE A 23 1.07 1.48 20.46
C PHE A 23 0.03 2.54 20.09
N ASN A 24 0.16 3.73 20.68
CA ASN A 24 -0.53 4.93 20.20
C ASN A 24 0.25 5.56 19.04
N ILE A 25 -0.41 6.39 18.22
CA ILE A 25 0.23 7.10 17.10
C ILE A 25 1.46 7.92 17.51
N GLY A 26 1.46 8.48 18.73
CA GLY A 26 2.63 9.18 19.28
C GLY A 26 3.79 8.23 19.57
N GLN A 27 3.53 7.08 20.18
CA GLN A 27 4.56 6.06 20.43
C GLN A 27 5.13 5.49 19.14
N VAL A 28 4.28 5.29 18.13
CA VAL A 28 4.71 4.89 16.78
C VAL A 28 5.61 5.96 16.17
N LEU A 29 5.23 7.24 16.29
CA LEU A 29 6.05 8.35 15.80
C LEU A 29 7.44 8.36 16.46
N ASP A 30 7.50 8.21 17.79
CA ASP A 30 8.75 8.19 18.54
C ASP A 30 9.65 7.02 18.11
N GLN A 31 9.06 5.89 17.73
CA GLN A 31 9.80 4.72 17.25
C GLN A 31 10.28 4.85 15.80
N LEU A 32 9.63 5.68 14.98
CA LEU A 32 9.98 5.90 13.57
C LEU A 32 10.91 7.10 13.37
N ARG A 33 10.86 8.10 14.25
CA ARG A 33 11.68 9.33 14.17
C ARG A 33 13.20 9.09 14.04
N PRO A 34 13.83 8.12 14.73
CA PRO A 34 15.25 7.87 14.60
C PRO A 34 15.67 7.47 13.18
N ASP A 35 14.85 6.68 12.50
CA ASP A 35 15.12 6.20 11.14
C ASP A 35 14.61 7.18 10.06
N PHE A 36 13.55 7.91 10.38
CA PHE A 36 12.81 8.79 9.46
C PHE A 36 12.48 10.13 10.14
N PRO A 37 13.42 11.09 10.21
CA PRO A 37 13.21 12.34 10.95
C PRO A 37 12.10 13.24 10.37
N GLY A 38 11.76 13.07 9.08
CA GLY A 38 10.68 13.80 8.42
C GLY A 38 9.28 13.21 8.59
N VAL A 39 9.14 12.10 9.31
CA VAL A 39 7.82 11.48 9.55
C VAL A 39 7.01 12.33 10.53
N THR A 40 5.72 12.49 10.22
CA THR A 40 4.78 13.25 11.07
C THR A 40 3.53 12.42 11.34
N ILE A 41 2.76 12.81 12.36
CA ILE A 41 1.46 12.21 12.66
C ILE A 41 0.53 12.29 11.44
N SER A 42 0.54 13.42 10.72
CA SER A 42 -0.24 13.61 9.50
C SER A 42 0.14 12.61 8.41
N LYS A 43 1.43 12.32 8.23
CA LYS A 43 1.90 11.31 7.27
C LYS A 43 1.41 9.91 7.66
N ILE A 44 1.48 9.54 8.94
CA ILE A 44 1.00 8.23 9.41
C ILE A 44 -0.52 8.09 9.18
N ARG A 45 -1.30 9.11 9.53
CA ARG A 45 -2.76 9.14 9.28
C ARG A 45 -3.10 9.08 7.80
N PHE A 46 -2.31 9.74 6.96
CA PHE A 46 -2.46 9.68 5.52
C PHE A 46 -2.25 8.24 5.01
N LEU A 47 -1.19 7.55 5.45
CA LEU A 47 -0.95 6.14 5.08
C LEU A 47 -2.04 5.18 5.57
N GLU A 48 -2.61 5.46 6.76
CA GLU A 48 -3.79 4.75 7.28
C GLU A 48 -5.01 4.98 6.38
N ASN A 49 -5.31 6.22 6.01
CA ASN A 49 -6.45 6.56 5.15
C ASN A 49 -6.32 5.97 3.75
N GLU A 50 -5.10 5.92 3.21
CA GLU A 50 -4.80 5.18 1.99
C GLU A 50 -4.96 3.67 2.19
N GLY A 51 -5.08 3.15 3.42
CA GLY A 51 -5.28 1.73 3.70
C GLY A 51 -4.01 0.89 3.53
N LEU A 52 -2.83 1.51 3.61
CA LEU A 52 -1.54 0.82 3.65
C LEU A 52 -1.27 0.20 5.02
N VAL A 53 -1.93 0.72 6.06
CA VAL A 53 -1.86 0.25 7.44
C VAL A 53 -3.26 0.21 8.01
N LYS A 54 -3.59 -0.85 8.75
CA LYS A 54 -4.93 -1.08 9.30
C LYS A 54 -4.84 -1.26 10.83
N PRO A 55 -4.70 -0.17 11.59
CA PRO A 55 -4.64 -0.26 13.05
C PRO A 55 -5.96 -0.79 13.62
N GLU A 56 -5.88 -1.53 14.72
CA GLU A 56 -7.07 -1.99 15.45
C GLU A 56 -7.84 -0.79 16.00
N ARG A 57 -9.16 -0.76 15.77
CA ARG A 57 -10.05 0.19 16.43
C ARG A 57 -10.62 -0.44 17.70
N THR A 58 -10.34 0.19 18.83
CA THR A 58 -10.99 -0.18 20.10
C THR A 58 -12.48 0.18 20.08
N PRO A 59 -13.34 -0.49 20.87
CA PRO A 59 -14.77 -0.15 20.96
C PRO A 59 -15.02 1.30 21.38
N ALA A 60 -14.06 1.91 22.09
CA ALA A 60 -14.07 3.31 22.51
C ALA A 60 -13.63 4.31 21.41
N GLY A 61 -13.32 3.85 20.20
CA GLY A 61 -13.00 4.71 19.05
C GLY A 61 -11.52 5.09 18.90
N TYR A 62 -10.64 4.67 19.82
CA TYR A 62 -9.21 4.91 19.71
C TYR A 62 -8.53 3.89 18.78
N ARG A 63 -7.50 4.35 18.06
CA ARG A 63 -6.63 3.53 17.22
C ARG A 63 -5.51 2.93 18.06
N LYS A 64 -5.25 1.65 17.86
CA LYS A 64 -4.13 0.93 18.45
C LYS A 64 -3.32 0.29 17.33
N PHE A 65 -2.07 0.71 17.21
CA PHE A 65 -1.13 0.15 16.26
C PHE A 65 -0.46 -1.07 16.87
N SER A 66 -0.36 -2.14 16.10
CA SER A 66 0.40 -3.33 16.44
C SER A 66 1.90 -3.13 16.17
N GLY A 67 2.74 -4.01 16.73
CA GLY A 67 4.15 -4.09 16.30
C GLY A 67 4.31 -4.35 14.80
N GLN A 68 3.43 -5.16 14.21
CA GLN A 68 3.41 -5.41 12.76
C GLN A 68 3.08 -4.14 11.96
N ASP A 69 2.18 -3.29 12.47
CA ASP A 69 1.88 -2.01 11.81
C ASP A 69 3.10 -1.09 11.79
N VAL A 70 3.90 -1.10 12.85
CA VAL A 70 5.15 -0.32 12.89
C VAL A 70 6.15 -0.85 11.85
N GLU A 71 6.31 -2.16 11.75
CA GLU A 71 7.18 -2.77 10.74
C GLU A 71 6.71 -2.46 9.31
N ARG A 72 5.40 -2.56 9.05
CA ARG A 72 4.78 -2.13 7.78
C ARG A 72 5.07 -0.65 7.50
N LEU A 73 4.91 0.23 8.48
CA LEU A 73 5.23 1.66 8.34
C LEU A 73 6.70 1.90 8.00
N ARG A 74 7.63 1.19 8.64
CA ARG A 74 9.06 1.27 8.30
C ARG A 74 9.32 0.87 6.85
N TYR A 75 8.72 -0.23 6.39
CA TYR A 75 8.85 -0.68 5.02
C TYR A 75 8.32 0.37 4.03
N ILE A 76 7.09 0.87 4.25
CA ILE A 76 6.47 1.90 3.40
C ILE A 76 7.36 3.15 3.31
N LEU A 77 7.82 3.65 4.45
CA LEU A 77 8.65 4.87 4.49
C LEU A 77 9.99 4.67 3.80
N ARG A 78 10.59 3.48 3.93
CA ARG A 78 11.82 3.11 3.21
C ARG A 78 11.60 3.08 1.70
N MET A 79 10.52 2.43 1.23
CA MET A 79 10.20 2.38 -0.19
C MET A 79 9.93 3.76 -0.78
N GLN A 80 9.31 4.68 -0.02
CA GLN A 80 9.12 6.05 -0.45
C GLN A 80 10.42 6.86 -0.49
N ARG A 81 11.30 6.68 0.51
CA ARG A 81 12.54 7.44 0.63
C ARG A 81 13.59 7.00 -0.39
N ASP A 82 13.77 5.69 -0.54
CA ASP A 82 14.88 5.13 -1.31
C ASP A 82 14.48 4.87 -2.77
N HIS A 83 13.19 4.56 -3.04
CA HIS A 83 12.71 4.16 -4.36
C HIS A 83 11.61 5.07 -4.94
N TYR A 84 11.13 6.07 -4.19
CA TYR A 84 10.10 7.02 -4.63
C TYR A 84 8.83 6.37 -5.21
N LEU A 85 8.45 5.19 -4.69
CA LEU A 85 7.33 4.44 -5.23
C LEU A 85 5.96 5.09 -4.92
N PRO A 86 5.00 5.05 -5.86
CA PRO A 86 3.61 5.42 -5.60
C PRO A 86 2.95 4.51 -4.55
N HIS A 87 2.01 5.04 -3.77
CA HIS A 87 1.26 4.28 -2.75
C HIS A 87 0.56 3.03 -3.30
N LYS A 88 0.10 3.08 -4.56
CA LYS A 88 -0.55 1.94 -5.23
C LYS A 88 0.40 0.74 -5.35
N VAL A 89 1.62 1.00 -5.83
CA VAL A 89 2.66 -0.02 -5.99
C VAL A 89 3.07 -0.58 -4.62
N ILE A 90 3.26 0.30 -3.63
CA ILE A 90 3.61 -0.13 -2.27
C ILE A 90 2.52 -1.06 -1.69
N ARG A 91 1.23 -0.81 -2.00
CA ARG A 91 0.14 -1.70 -1.59
C ARG A 91 0.25 -3.08 -2.21
N GLU A 92 0.58 -3.17 -3.50
CA GLU A 92 0.78 -4.45 -4.20
C GLU A 92 1.97 -5.22 -3.59
N HIS A 93 3.04 -4.53 -3.22
CA HIS A 93 4.17 -5.13 -2.51
C HIS A 93 3.76 -5.69 -1.14
N LEU A 94 2.98 -4.93 -0.37
CA LEU A 94 2.48 -5.39 0.93
C LEU A 94 1.52 -6.57 0.78
N ASP A 95 0.65 -6.56 -0.22
CA ASP A 95 -0.28 -7.66 -0.51
C ASP A 95 0.47 -8.93 -0.94
N ALA A 96 1.55 -8.80 -1.72
CA ALA A 96 2.45 -9.90 -2.06
C ALA A 96 3.11 -10.49 -0.80
N ILE A 97 3.66 -9.64 0.07
CA ILE A 97 4.28 -10.06 1.35
C ILE A 97 3.25 -10.76 2.25
N ASP A 98 2.06 -10.20 2.38
CA ASP A 98 0.98 -10.78 3.20
C ASP A 98 0.51 -12.15 2.64
N ARG A 99 0.63 -12.38 1.33
CA ARG A 99 0.38 -13.69 0.68
C ARG A 99 1.58 -14.66 0.75
N GLY A 100 2.71 -14.24 1.32
CA GLY A 100 3.95 -15.02 1.38
C GLY A 100 4.69 -15.10 0.04
N LEU A 101 4.37 -14.22 -0.90
CA LEU A 101 5.07 -14.07 -2.17
C LEU A 101 6.14 -12.99 -2.03
N GLU A 102 7.26 -13.14 -2.76
CA GLU A 102 8.20 -12.03 -2.87
C GLU A 102 7.55 -10.85 -3.59
N PRO A 103 7.83 -9.60 -3.17
CA PRO A 103 7.31 -8.43 -3.85
C PRO A 103 7.71 -8.47 -5.33
N PRO A 104 6.81 -8.09 -6.25
CA PRO A 104 7.14 -8.02 -7.67
C PRO A 104 8.37 -7.13 -7.89
N ALA A 105 9.15 -7.44 -8.92
CA ALA A 105 10.37 -6.71 -9.23
C ALA A 105 10.10 -5.19 -9.29
N LEU A 106 10.99 -4.43 -8.66
CA LEU A 106 10.91 -2.97 -8.55
C LEU A 106 11.17 -2.32 -9.90
N ASP A 107 10.25 -2.44 -10.85
CA ASP A 107 10.27 -1.61 -12.03
C ASP A 107 9.90 -0.20 -11.57
N PRO A 108 10.79 0.80 -11.69
CA PRO A 108 10.44 2.17 -11.35
C PRO A 108 9.25 2.56 -12.22
N VAL A 109 8.10 2.76 -11.59
CA VAL A 109 6.91 3.27 -12.28
C VAL A 109 7.20 4.73 -12.61
N VAL A 110 7.86 4.95 -13.74
CA VAL A 110 8.05 6.26 -14.31
C VAL A 110 6.65 6.80 -14.58
N PRO A 111 6.24 7.94 -14.01
CA PRO A 111 4.95 8.52 -14.31
C PRO A 111 4.84 8.67 -15.82
N THR A 112 3.92 7.94 -16.44
CA THR A 112 3.68 8.04 -17.87
C THR A 112 2.99 9.38 -18.11
N VAL A 113 3.80 10.39 -18.45
CA VAL A 113 3.28 11.71 -18.84
C VAL A 113 2.49 11.48 -20.13
N PRO A 114 1.20 11.88 -20.19
CA PRO A 114 0.44 11.82 -21.43
C PRO A 114 1.20 12.61 -22.50
N ARG A 115 1.69 11.93 -23.53
CA ARG A 115 2.35 12.60 -24.65
C ARG A 115 1.28 13.32 -25.47
N VAL A 116 1.25 14.63 -25.35
CA VAL A 116 0.40 15.49 -26.17
C VAL A 116 1.07 15.64 -27.54
N ALA A 117 0.39 15.25 -28.60
CA ALA A 117 0.81 15.57 -29.96
C ALA A 117 0.62 17.09 -30.17
N LEU A 118 1.69 17.78 -30.57
CA LEU A 118 1.68 19.21 -30.82
C LEU A 118 1.44 19.48 -32.31
N SER A 119 0.59 20.45 -32.61
CA SER A 119 0.40 21.02 -33.95
C SER A 119 1.61 21.86 -34.35
N ALA A 120 1.71 22.23 -35.64
CA ALA A 120 2.75 23.12 -36.17
C ALA A 120 2.83 24.47 -35.43
N ASP A 121 1.71 24.93 -34.85
CA ASP A 121 1.61 26.18 -34.10
C ASP A 121 2.03 26.05 -32.62
N GLY A 122 2.55 24.89 -32.20
CA GLY A 122 2.94 24.61 -30.81
C GLY A 122 1.77 24.38 -29.84
N MET A 123 0.54 24.45 -30.32
CA MET A 123 -0.68 24.16 -29.57
C MET A 123 -0.99 22.65 -29.58
N PRO A 124 -1.68 22.11 -28.56
CA PRO A 124 -2.10 20.71 -28.56
C PRO A 124 -3.00 20.42 -29.76
N ALA A 125 -2.65 19.39 -30.54
CA ALA A 125 -3.43 18.94 -31.68
C ALA A 125 -4.83 18.49 -31.24
N PRO A 126 -5.89 18.71 -32.04
CA PRO A 126 -7.25 18.29 -31.73
C PRO A 126 -7.35 16.77 -31.44
N GLU A 127 -6.47 15.98 -32.05
CA GLU A 127 -6.32 14.54 -31.84
C GLU A 127 -5.92 14.19 -30.41
N SER A 128 -5.13 15.04 -29.74
CA SER A 128 -4.72 14.86 -28.33
C SER A 128 -5.90 14.97 -27.36
N PHE A 129 -7.01 15.58 -27.77
CA PHE A 129 -8.23 15.70 -26.98
C PHE A 129 -9.22 14.55 -27.21
N GLN A 130 -8.93 13.64 -28.15
CA GLN A 130 -9.73 12.43 -28.31
C GLN A 130 -9.44 11.50 -27.14
N ARG A 131 -10.32 11.53 -26.15
CA ARG A 131 -10.24 10.76 -24.90
C ARG A 131 -10.05 9.27 -25.19
N THR A 132 -8.82 8.79 -25.15
CA THR A 132 -8.48 7.34 -25.10
C THR A 132 -8.46 6.86 -23.64
N GLY A 133 -9.48 7.23 -22.87
CA GLY A 133 -9.61 6.87 -21.47
C GLY A 133 -10.90 6.12 -21.24
N GLU A 134 -10.82 4.80 -21.09
CA GLU A 134 -11.92 3.99 -20.54
C GLU A 134 -12.08 4.30 -19.05
N VAL A 135 -12.60 5.48 -18.73
CA VAL A 135 -13.01 5.83 -17.37
C VAL A 135 -14.50 5.57 -17.28
N ARG A 136 -14.87 4.38 -16.81
CA ARG A 136 -16.25 4.07 -16.45
C ARG A 136 -16.59 4.81 -15.16
N LEU A 137 -17.24 5.95 -15.31
CA LEU A 137 -17.92 6.65 -14.22
C LEU A 137 -19.25 5.92 -13.95
N SER A 138 -19.30 5.13 -12.88
CA SER A 138 -20.56 4.59 -12.35
C SER A 138 -21.35 5.69 -11.65
N ARG A 139 -22.63 5.80 -11.99
CA ARG A 139 -23.62 6.76 -11.49
C ARG A 139 -24.06 6.45 -10.07
#